data_AF-A0A497SMB5-F1
#
_entry.id   AF-A0A497SMB5-F1
#
_cell.length_a   1.000
_cell.length_b   1.000
_cell.length_c   1.000
_cell.angle_alpha   90.00
_cell.angle_beta   90.00
_cell.angle_gamma   90.00
#
_symmetry.space_group_name_H-M   'P 1'
#
loop_
_entity.id
_entity.type
_entity.pdbx_description
1 polymer ?
#
loop_
_entity_poly.entity_id
_entity_poly.type
_entity_poly.pdbx_seq_one_letter_code
_entity_poly.pdbx_strand_id
1 'polypeptide(L)'
;MRKKLFRNREQRKKFIMVFFAVLVGGVFLLEIIAIPLMYKEPETNIKSPEELAEKFKTQWIFEENLTEQEKQFMIQKGVTIATYYYASESGFFELEDLVKSLEGQVILEKVKSDETKIELESIRDFVIITDFKEETLFKGICDTIYYPPPDCASFGD
;
A
#
# COMPACT_ATOMS: atom_id res chain seq x y z
N MET A 1 6.55 -49.56 -57.24
CA MET A 1 6.19 -49.63 -55.81
C MET A 1 6.54 -48.38 -54.96
N ARG A 2 7.18 -47.31 -55.50
CA ARG A 2 7.66 -46.15 -54.70
C ARG A 2 6.62 -45.05 -54.40
N LYS A 3 5.53 -44.92 -55.16
CA LYS A 3 4.55 -43.83 -55.01
C LYS A 3 3.65 -43.94 -53.76
N LYS A 4 3.40 -45.15 -53.23
CA LYS A 4 2.53 -45.37 -52.04
C LYS A 4 3.20 -44.94 -50.72
N LEU A 5 4.53 -45.05 -50.62
CA LEU A 5 5.29 -44.70 -49.41
C LEU A 5 5.40 -43.18 -49.18
N PHE A 6 5.53 -42.38 -50.25
CA PHE A 6 5.59 -40.92 -50.15
C PHE A 6 4.27 -40.29 -49.69
N ARG A 7 3.15 -40.77 -50.22
CA ARG A 7 1.81 -40.29 -49.86
C ARG A 7 1.46 -40.51 -48.37
N ASN A 8 1.99 -41.59 -47.79
CA ASN A 8 1.82 -41.93 -46.37
C ASN A 8 2.68 -41.04 -45.44
N ARG A 9 3.86 -40.59 -45.90
CA ARG A 9 4.71 -39.64 -45.16
C ARG A 9 4.13 -38.23 -45.14
N GLU A 10 3.56 -37.76 -46.24
CA GLU A 10 2.89 -36.44 -46.29
C GLU A 10 1.62 -36.40 -45.43
N GLN A 11 0.81 -37.46 -45.44
CA GLN A 11 -0.38 -37.54 -44.58
C GLN A 11 -0.01 -37.56 -43.10
N ARG A 12 1.05 -38.28 -42.70
CA ARG A 12 1.54 -38.25 -41.31
C ARG A 12 2.03 -36.87 -40.89
N LYS A 13 2.75 -36.14 -41.76
CA LYS A 13 3.19 -34.77 -41.48
C LYS A 13 2.02 -33.81 -41.29
N LYS A 14 0.99 -33.90 -42.14
CA LYS A 14 -0.24 -33.08 -42.00
C LYS A 14 -0.98 -33.41 -40.71
N PHE A 15 -1.08 -34.69 -40.34
CA PHE A 15 -1.73 -35.10 -39.10
C PHE A 15 -0.99 -34.59 -37.86
N ILE A 16 0.35 -34.65 -37.85
CA ILE A 16 1.19 -34.13 -36.76
C ILE A 16 1.07 -32.60 -36.67
N MET A 17 1.05 -31.88 -37.80
CA MET A 17 0.85 -30.43 -37.80
C MET A 17 -0.52 -30.02 -37.23
N VAL A 18 -1.59 -30.71 -37.64
CA VAL A 18 -2.94 -30.43 -37.13
C VAL A 18 -3.02 -30.75 -35.64
N PHE A 19 -2.43 -31.85 -35.20
CA PHE A 19 -2.38 -32.21 -33.79
C PHE A 19 -1.63 -31.15 -32.95
N PHE A 20 -0.49 -30.66 -33.44
CA PHE A 20 0.25 -29.57 -32.80
C PHE A 20 -0.55 -28.27 -32.76
N ALA A 21 -1.24 -27.90 -33.85
CA ALA A 21 -2.06 -26.70 -33.90
C ALA A 21 -3.23 -26.77 -32.91
N VAL A 22 -3.86 -27.94 -32.76
CA VAL A 22 -4.94 -28.15 -31.78
C VAL A 22 -4.39 -28.10 -30.35
N LEU A 23 -3.22 -28.67 -30.09
CA LEU A 23 -2.56 -28.62 -28.77
C LEU A 23 -2.22 -27.19 -28.37
N VAL A 24 -1.56 -26.44 -29.25
CA VAL A 24 -1.17 -25.05 -29.00
C VAL A 24 -2.42 -24.16 -28.84
N GLY A 25 -3.44 -24.35 -29.69
CA GLY A 25 -4.71 -23.63 -29.58
C GLY A 25 -5.47 -23.95 -28.29
N GLY A 26 -5.44 -25.21 -27.84
CA GLY A 26 -6.07 -25.64 -26.59
C GLY A 26 -5.40 -25.03 -25.35
N VAL A 27 -4.07 -24.93 -25.35
CA VAL A 27 -3.31 -24.26 -24.27
C VAL A 27 -3.63 -22.76 -24.24
N PHE A 28 -3.69 -22.10 -25.40
CA PHE A 28 -4.07 -20.68 -25.48
C PHE A 28 -5.50 -20.41 -24.98
N LEU A 29 -6.46 -21.27 -25.30
CA LEU A 29 -7.83 -21.14 -24.79
C LEU A 29 -7.92 -21.36 -23.27
N LEU A 30 -7.10 -22.25 -22.72
CA LEU A 30 -7.01 -22.47 -21.28
C LEU A 30 -6.45 -21.24 -20.56
N GLU A 31 -5.47 -20.54 -21.12
CA GLU A 31 -4.94 -19.28 -20.54
C GLU A 31 -6.02 -18.18 -20.50
N ILE A 32 -6.80 -18.01 -21.57
CA ILE A 32 -7.87 -17.00 -21.63
C ILE A 32 -8.96 -17.22 -20.57
N ILE A 33 -9.26 -18.48 -20.23
CA ILE A 33 -10.31 -18.82 -19.24
C ILE A 33 -9.74 -18.89 -17.82
N ALA A 34 -8.53 -19.44 -17.65
CA ALA A 34 -7.94 -19.68 -16.33
C ALA A 34 -7.38 -18.41 -15.69
N ILE A 35 -6.84 -17.48 -16.47
CA ILE A 35 -6.25 -16.23 -15.94
C ILE A 35 -7.34 -15.37 -15.24
N PRO A 36 -8.51 -15.08 -15.83
CA PRO A 36 -9.55 -14.31 -15.14
C PRO A 36 -10.13 -15.01 -13.90
N LEU A 37 -10.12 -16.34 -13.86
CA LEU A 37 -10.60 -17.13 -12.71
C LEU A 37 -9.60 -17.21 -11.57
N MET A 38 -8.29 -17.21 -11.86
CA MET A 38 -7.23 -17.17 -10.84
C MET A 38 -6.93 -15.75 -10.35
N TYR A 39 -7.12 -14.73 -11.19
CA TYR A 39 -7.01 -13.32 -10.83
C TYR A 39 -8.37 -12.72 -10.46
N LYS A 40 -9.11 -13.42 -9.59
CA LYS A 40 -10.19 -12.75 -8.86
C LYS A 40 -9.48 -11.84 -7.86
N GLU A 41 -9.33 -10.55 -8.22
CA GLU A 41 -8.83 -9.54 -7.30
C GLU A 41 -9.58 -9.71 -5.97
N PRO A 42 -8.86 -9.72 -4.83
CA PRO A 42 -9.53 -9.79 -3.54
C PRO A 42 -10.56 -8.67 -3.53
N GLU A 43 -11.79 -8.98 -3.12
CA GLU A 43 -12.84 -7.97 -2.96
C GLU A 43 -12.31 -6.91 -1.99
N THR A 44 -11.66 -5.88 -2.52
CA THR A 44 -11.33 -4.69 -1.75
C THR A 44 -12.68 -4.11 -1.44
N ASN A 45 -13.08 -4.18 -0.17
CA ASN A 45 -14.25 -3.50 0.33
C ASN A 45 -13.95 -2.01 0.23
N ILE A 46 -14.17 -1.42 -0.95
CA ILE A 46 -13.90 -0.02 -1.25
C ILE A 46 -14.88 0.77 -0.40
N LYS A 47 -14.39 1.34 0.70
CA LYS A 47 -15.21 2.18 1.58
C LYS A 47 -15.61 3.45 0.85
N SER A 48 -16.83 3.91 1.05
CA SER A 48 -17.27 5.18 0.46
C SER A 48 -16.57 6.37 1.16
N PRO A 49 -16.42 7.53 0.49
CA PRO A 49 -15.89 8.73 1.13
C PRO A 49 -16.65 9.14 2.39
N GLU A 50 -17.96 8.88 2.45
CA GLU A 50 -18.79 9.15 3.64
C GLU A 50 -18.42 8.24 4.81
N GLU A 51 -18.24 6.94 4.57
CA GLU A 51 -17.83 5.96 5.59
C GLU A 51 -16.43 6.28 6.14
N LEU A 52 -15.52 6.69 5.26
CA LEU A 52 -14.17 7.13 5.65
C LEU A 52 -14.23 8.41 6.50
N ALA A 53 -15.01 9.41 6.06
CA ALA A 53 -15.18 10.65 6.82
C ALA A 53 -15.78 10.42 8.21
N GLU A 54 -16.69 9.45 8.36
CA GLU A 54 -17.25 9.07 9.65
C GLU A 54 -16.20 8.47 10.59
N LYS A 55 -15.36 7.55 10.10
CA LYS A 55 -14.27 6.94 10.88
C LYS A 55 -13.31 7.99 11.44
N PHE A 56 -12.90 8.97 10.64
CA PHE A 56 -11.91 9.98 11.03
C PHE A 56 -12.51 11.20 11.74
N LYS A 57 -13.83 11.23 12.00
CA LYS A 57 -14.49 12.38 12.61
C LYS A 57 -14.07 12.60 14.07
N THR A 58 -13.88 11.52 14.82
CA THR A 58 -13.64 11.58 16.27
C THR A 58 -12.39 10.83 16.72
N GLN A 59 -11.75 10.08 15.82
CA GLN A 59 -10.60 9.24 16.13
C GLN A 59 -9.41 9.66 15.27
N TRP A 60 -8.30 9.98 15.94
CA TRP A 60 -7.03 10.40 15.34
C TRP A 60 -5.86 9.49 15.73
N ILE A 61 -6.09 8.55 16.65
CA ILE A 61 -5.12 7.55 17.10
C ILE A 61 -5.72 6.18 16.82
N PHE A 62 -5.00 5.34 16.09
CA PHE A 62 -5.43 4.03 15.64
C PHE A 62 -4.45 2.98 16.13
N GLU A 63 -4.96 1.96 16.83
CA GLU A 63 -4.19 0.77 17.19
C GLU A 63 -4.28 -0.34 16.13
N GLU A 64 -5.06 -0.10 15.07
CA GLU A 64 -5.16 -0.95 13.90
C GLU A 64 -4.37 -0.35 12.73
N ASN A 65 -3.93 -1.21 11.82
CA ASN A 65 -3.30 -0.78 10.59
C ASN A 65 -4.37 -0.17 9.68
N LEU A 66 -4.14 1.08 9.28
CA LEU A 66 -4.92 1.77 8.27
C LEU A 66 -4.66 1.13 6.90
N THR A 67 -5.74 0.94 6.16
CA THR A 67 -5.65 0.50 4.78
C THR A 67 -5.02 1.58 3.90
N GLU A 68 -4.44 1.20 2.77
CA GLU A 68 -3.88 2.17 1.82
C GLU A 68 -4.92 3.20 1.36
N GLN A 69 -6.18 2.76 1.15
CA GLN A 69 -7.27 3.67 0.80
C GLN A 69 -7.52 4.72 1.89
N GLU A 70 -7.50 4.32 3.16
CA GLU A 70 -7.67 5.21 4.31
C GLU A 70 -6.52 6.21 4.43
N LYS A 71 -5.29 5.76 4.21
CA LYS A 71 -4.10 6.63 4.21
C LYS A 71 -4.19 7.68 3.12
N GLN A 72 -4.43 7.25 1.88
CA GLN A 72 -4.56 8.16 0.74
C GLN A 72 -5.71 9.17 0.91
N PHE A 73 -6.84 8.75 1.49
CA PHE A 73 -7.95 9.65 1.79
C PHE A 73 -7.54 10.79 2.72
N MET A 74 -6.79 10.49 3.78
CA MET A 74 -6.35 11.49 4.76
C MET A 74 -5.24 12.40 4.21
N ILE A 75 -4.27 11.84 3.48
CA ILE A 75 -3.21 12.61 2.82
C ILE A 75 -3.80 13.63 1.82
N GLN A 76 -4.81 13.22 1.03
CA GLN A 76 -5.51 14.13 0.11
C GLN A 76 -6.27 15.25 0.83
N LYS A 77 -6.64 15.06 2.10
CA LYS A 77 -7.24 16.09 2.95
C LYS A 77 -6.20 17.01 3.61
N GLY A 78 -4.91 16.80 3.35
CA GLY A 78 -3.81 17.58 3.92
C GLY A 78 -3.40 17.12 5.32
N VAL A 79 -3.81 15.93 5.74
CA VAL A 79 -3.44 15.35 7.03
C VAL A 79 -2.17 14.52 6.86
N THR A 80 -1.25 14.66 7.80
CA THR A 80 -0.03 13.84 7.88
C THR A 80 -0.30 12.57 8.66
N ILE A 81 0.24 11.45 8.19
CA ILE A 81 0.12 10.15 8.83
C ILE A 81 1.42 9.88 9.56
N ALA A 82 1.36 9.72 10.87
CA ALA A 82 2.45 9.23 11.68
C ALA A 82 2.24 7.74 11.95
N THR A 83 2.96 6.88 11.24
CA THR A 83 2.97 5.44 11.51
C THR A 83 4.09 5.11 12.49
N TYR A 84 3.71 4.81 13.73
CA TYR A 84 4.61 4.36 14.77
C TYR A 84 4.73 2.84 14.78
N TYR A 85 5.87 2.35 14.34
CA TYR A 85 6.27 0.96 14.47
C TYR A 85 6.91 0.74 15.84
N TYR A 86 6.45 -0.24 16.62
CA TYR A 86 6.95 -0.50 17.97
C TYR A 86 7.24 -1.97 18.26
N ALA A 87 8.39 -2.24 18.89
CA ALA A 87 8.80 -3.57 19.33
C ALA A 87 8.38 -3.91 20.76
N SER A 88 8.21 -2.90 21.63
CA SER A 88 7.77 -3.08 23.02
C SER A 88 6.85 -1.94 23.45
N GLU A 89 5.86 -2.23 24.30
CA GLU A 89 4.90 -1.25 24.83
C GLU A 89 5.55 -0.18 25.74
N SER A 90 6.77 -0.43 26.23
CA SER A 90 7.46 0.41 27.23
C SER A 90 8.06 1.71 26.68
N GLY A 91 7.67 2.16 25.48
CA GLY A 91 8.43 3.15 24.72
C GLY A 91 7.87 4.57 24.61
N PHE A 92 6.55 4.83 24.75
CA PHE A 92 6.03 6.10 24.23
C PHE A 92 4.79 6.63 24.96
N PHE A 93 4.95 7.77 25.65
CA PHE A 93 3.87 8.54 26.27
C PHE A 93 3.68 9.93 25.61
N GLU A 94 4.61 10.40 24.78
CA GLU A 94 4.60 11.80 24.29
C GLU A 94 4.02 11.98 22.87
N LEU A 95 4.01 10.94 22.04
CA LEU A 95 3.52 11.05 20.64
C LEU A 95 2.01 11.27 20.57
N GLU A 96 1.25 10.63 21.44
CA GLU A 96 -0.20 10.79 21.50
C GLU A 96 -0.58 12.22 21.91
N ASP A 97 0.14 12.79 22.87
CA ASP A 97 -0.10 14.15 23.34
C ASP A 97 0.35 15.19 22.32
N LEU A 98 1.45 14.94 21.61
CA LEU A 98 1.88 15.76 20.48
C LEU A 98 0.83 15.76 19.36
N VAL A 99 0.32 14.59 18.97
CA VAL A 99 -0.71 14.47 17.94
C VAL A 99 -2.00 15.18 18.34
N LYS A 100 -2.41 15.08 19.61
CA LYS A 100 -3.56 15.83 20.15
C LYS A 100 -3.33 17.34 20.08
N SER A 101 -2.11 17.82 20.31
CA SER A 101 -1.77 19.25 20.27
C SER A 101 -1.80 19.86 18.85
N LEU A 102 -1.68 19.03 17.81
CA LEU A 102 -1.65 19.46 16.41
C LEU A 102 -3.05 19.55 15.76
N GLU A 103 -4.11 19.50 16.56
CA GLU A 103 -5.51 19.83 16.21
C GLU A 103 -5.98 19.28 14.85
N GLY A 104 -5.73 18.00 14.57
CA GLY A 104 -6.22 17.33 13.37
C GLY A 104 -5.34 17.50 12.12
N GLN A 105 -4.11 17.97 12.29
CA GLN A 105 -3.11 17.96 11.21
C GLN A 105 -2.36 16.64 11.08
N VAL A 106 -2.35 15.83 12.13
CA VAL A 106 -1.64 14.54 12.19
C VAL A 106 -2.58 13.45 12.71
N ILE A 107 -2.55 12.27 12.09
CA ILE A 107 -3.09 11.03 12.66
C ILE A 107 -1.96 10.12 13.09
N LEU A 108 -2.19 9.31 14.12
CA LEU A 108 -1.26 8.31 14.61
C LEU A 108 -1.78 6.90 14.31
N GLU A 109 -0.98 6.12 13.60
CA GLU A 109 -1.17 4.68 13.38
C GLU A 109 -0.12 3.92 14.18
N LYS A 110 -0.53 2.99 15.06
CA LYS A 110 0.39 2.20 15.89
C LYS A 110 0.47 0.78 15.35
N VAL A 111 1.64 0.38 14.87
CA VAL A 111 1.90 -0.93 14.26
C VAL A 111 2.92 -1.71 15.08
N LYS A 112 2.56 -2.91 15.53
CA LYS A 112 3.53 -3.79 16.18
C LYS A 112 4.53 -4.33 15.16
N SER A 113 5.82 -4.20 15.44
CA SER A 113 6.92 -4.55 14.54
C SER A 113 8.13 -5.05 15.32
N ASP A 114 9.10 -5.65 14.66
CA ASP A 114 10.38 -6.05 15.29
C ASP A 114 11.32 -4.86 15.51
N GLU A 115 11.05 -3.73 14.85
CA GLU A 115 11.85 -2.50 14.91
C GLU A 115 10.98 -1.32 15.38
N THR A 116 11.59 -0.43 16.16
CA THR A 116 10.95 0.83 16.57
C THR A 116 11.35 1.95 15.61
N LYS A 117 10.39 2.51 14.87
CA LYS A 117 10.58 3.67 13.97
C LYS A 117 9.27 4.45 13.83
N ILE A 118 9.36 5.72 13.43
CA ILE A 118 8.18 6.50 13.00
C ILE A 118 8.35 6.82 11.52
N GLU A 119 7.32 6.56 10.74
CA GLU A 119 7.20 7.02 9.37
C GLU A 119 6.17 8.15 9.35
N LEU A 120 6.57 9.31 8.84
CA LEU A 120 5.71 10.46 8.64
C LEU A 120 5.45 10.58 7.15
N GLU A 121 4.20 10.44 6.76
CA GLU A 121 3.78 10.51 5.35
C GLU A 121 2.76 11.63 5.18
N SER A 122 3.04 12.55 4.25
CA SER A 122 2.09 13.58 3.85
C SER A 122 2.15 13.81 2.34
N ILE A 123 1.34 14.75 1.87
CA ILE A 123 1.42 15.18 0.47
C ILE A 123 2.72 15.93 0.15
N ARG A 124 3.42 16.44 1.17
CA ARG A 124 4.62 17.27 1.01
C ARG A 124 5.88 16.44 1.00
N ASP A 125 6.00 15.53 1.96
CA ASP A 125 7.21 14.76 2.16
C ASP A 125 6.94 13.43 2.86
N PHE A 126 7.94 12.57 2.83
CA PHE A 126 7.98 11.31 3.54
C PHE A 126 9.28 11.23 4.35
N VAL A 127 9.15 11.12 5.68
CA VAL A 127 10.27 11.15 6.61
C VAL A 127 10.26 9.90 7.47
N ILE A 128 11.42 9.24 7.58
CA ILE A 128 11.62 8.10 8.50
C ILE A 128 12.48 8.55 9.67
N ILE A 129 11.96 8.36 10.88
CA ILE A 129 12.62 8.71 12.14
C ILE A 129 12.97 7.43 12.88
N THR A 130 14.27 7.24 13.14
CA THR A 130 14.81 6.13 13.94
C THR A 130 15.45 6.60 15.25
N ASP A 131 15.73 7.91 15.37
CA ASP A 131 16.21 8.56 16.60
C ASP A 131 15.06 9.33 17.25
N PHE A 132 14.56 8.84 18.39
CA PHE A 132 13.39 9.37 19.09
C PHE A 132 13.69 10.56 20.02
N LYS A 133 14.72 11.34 19.72
CA LYS A 133 14.92 12.62 20.40
C LYS A 133 13.81 13.58 20.00
N GLU A 134 13.35 14.36 20.97
CA GLU A 134 12.29 15.35 20.81
C GLU A 134 12.55 16.30 19.64
N GLU A 135 13.77 16.82 19.48
CA GLU A 135 14.16 17.71 18.39
C GLU A 135 13.99 17.05 17.00
N THR A 136 14.42 15.80 16.85
CA THR A 136 14.30 15.04 15.59
C THR A 136 12.84 14.76 15.26
N LEU A 137 12.06 14.38 16.27
CA LEU A 137 10.63 14.13 16.15
C LEU A 137 9.87 15.39 15.72
N PHE A 138 10.11 16.48 16.43
CA PHE A 138 9.46 17.76 16.19
C PHE A 138 9.82 18.31 14.80
N LYS A 139 11.11 18.25 14.42
CA LYS A 139 11.55 18.65 13.09
C LYS A 139 10.85 17.83 11.99
N GLY A 140 10.84 16.49 12.11
CA GLY A 140 10.21 15.65 11.10
C GLY A 140 8.71 15.94 10.94
N ILE A 141 8.02 16.25 12.04
CA ILE A 141 6.61 16.67 12.01
C ILE A 141 6.48 18.03 11.31
N CYS A 142 7.30 19.01 11.65
CA CYS A 142 7.30 20.33 11.01
C CYS A 142 7.55 20.27 9.49
N ASP A 143 8.43 19.37 9.06
CA ASP A 143 8.77 19.18 7.64
C ASP A 143 7.60 18.55 6.85
N THR A 144 6.76 17.76 7.54
CA THR A 144 5.69 16.97 6.89
C THR A 144 4.30 17.62 6.96
N ILE A 145 3.97 18.37 8.02
CA ILE A 145 2.66 18.98 8.17
C ILE A 145 2.37 20.07 7.13
N TYR A 146 1.09 20.20 6.79
CA TYR A 146 0.64 21.13 5.75
C TYR A 146 0.65 22.59 6.22
N TYR A 147 0.23 22.86 7.45
CA TYR A 147 0.28 24.19 8.07
C TYR A 147 1.14 24.17 9.33
N PRO A 148 2.47 24.34 9.20
CA PRO A 148 3.37 24.30 10.35
C PRO A 148 3.03 25.41 11.36
N PRO A 149 2.88 25.09 12.66
CA PRO A 149 2.69 26.08 13.70
C PRO A 149 3.92 26.99 13.84
N PRO A 150 3.79 28.15 14.52
CA PRO A 150 4.87 29.13 14.65
C PRO A 150 6.19 28.55 15.19
N ASP A 151 6.12 27.56 16.06
CA ASP A 151 7.29 26.91 16.67
C ASP A 151 8.16 26.18 15.63
N CYS A 152 7.57 25.74 14.51
CA CYS A 152 8.30 25.16 13.39
C CYS A 152 9.15 26.18 12.61
N ALA A 153 8.88 27.49 12.75
CA ALA A 153 9.66 28.53 12.05
C ALA A 153 11.11 28.58 12.53
N SER A 154 11.40 28.05 13.73
CA SER A 154 12.76 27.97 14.28
C SER A 154 13.61 26.85 13.68
N PHE A 155 13.00 25.93 12.92
CA PHE A 155 13.65 24.79 12.24
C PHE A 155 13.68 24.94 10.72
N GLY A 156 13.11 26.03 10.19
CA GLY A 156 13.19 26.37 8.78
C GLY A 156 14.54 27.02 8.48
N ASP A 157 15.52 26.20 8.10
CA ASP A 157 16.74 26.64 7.40
C ASP A 157 16.47 26.83 5.89
#